data_AF-A0A966UIS6-F1
#
_entry.id   AF-A0A966UIS6-F1
#
_cell.length_a   1.000
_cell.length_b   1.000
_cell.length_c   1.000
_cell.angle_alpha   90.00
_cell.angle_beta   90.00
_cell.angle_gamma   90.00
#
_symmetry.space_group_name_H-M   'P 1'
#
loop_
_entity.id
_entity.type
_entity.pdbx_description
1 polymer ?
#
loop_
_entity_poly.entity_id
_entity_poly.type
_entity_poly.pdbx_seq_one_letter_code
_entity_poly.pdbx_strand_id
1 'polypeptide(L)'
;QRENLRLVTGSIHYVSHWITPVGEARRFDTRFFVADAPESQEPLHDSQETIASLWVKPQDALDRLARGELAMFPPTSENLKFLANYNTTAEVLAAAKKVSNPVAILPRLRTNSDGKVIGILMPGDPDY
;
A
#
# COMPACT_ATOMS: atom_id res chain seq x y z
N GLN A 1 33.02 -9.92 -10.16
CA GLN A 1 32.83 -11.10 -9.30
C GLN A 1 31.33 -11.38 -9.28
N ARG A 2 30.88 -12.64 -9.43
CA ARG A 2 29.45 -12.99 -9.31
C ARG A 2 29.23 -13.50 -7.89
N GLU A 3 28.49 -12.74 -7.09
CA GLU A 3 28.25 -13.02 -5.67
C GLU A 3 27.32 -14.22 -5.40
N ASN A 4 26.80 -14.88 -6.45
CA ASN A 4 25.90 -16.06 -6.40
C ASN A 4 24.70 -15.93 -5.43
N LEU A 5 24.18 -14.72 -5.29
CA LEU A 5 23.05 -14.42 -4.41
C LEU A 5 21.74 -14.93 -5.00
N ARG A 6 20.80 -15.34 -4.13
CA ARG A 6 19.43 -15.72 -4.49
C ARG A 6 18.44 -14.85 -3.72
N LEU A 7 17.35 -14.47 -4.39
CA LEU A 7 16.26 -13.74 -3.75
C LEU A 7 15.47 -14.69 -2.84
N VAL A 8 15.21 -14.25 -1.60
CA VAL A 8 14.39 -14.99 -0.64
C VAL A 8 12.93 -14.57 -0.80
N THR A 9 12.31 -14.97 -1.93
CA THR A 9 10.92 -14.59 -2.25
C THR A 9 9.88 -15.32 -1.39
N GLY A 10 10.26 -16.39 -0.69
CA GLY A 10 9.38 -17.15 0.20
C GLY A 10 8.97 -16.41 1.48
N SER A 11 9.66 -15.31 1.82
CA SER A 11 9.39 -14.49 3.01
C SER A 11 8.58 -13.23 2.70
N ILE A 12 8.03 -13.14 1.49
CA ILE A 12 7.24 -12.01 1.00
C ILE A 12 5.82 -12.50 0.71
N HIS A 13 4.82 -11.79 1.21
CA HIS A 13 3.41 -12.17 1.07
C HIS A 13 2.65 -11.16 0.22
N TYR A 14 1.91 -11.63 -0.78
CA TYR A 14 1.07 -10.82 -1.65
C TYR A 14 -0.26 -10.50 -0.96
N VAL A 15 -0.49 -9.24 -0.61
CA VAL A 15 -1.60 -8.86 0.30
C VAL A 15 -2.65 -7.96 -0.35
N SER A 16 -2.32 -7.24 -1.42
CA SER A 16 -3.28 -6.35 -2.07
C SER A 16 -2.94 -6.09 -3.52
N HIS A 17 -3.97 -5.83 -4.33
CA HIS A 17 -3.85 -5.56 -5.77
C HIS A 17 -4.66 -4.33 -6.12
N TRP A 18 -4.03 -3.30 -6.64
CA TRP A 18 -4.71 -2.05 -7.01
C TRP A 18 -4.49 -1.72 -8.46
N ILE A 19 -5.56 -1.33 -9.14
CA ILE A 19 -5.51 -0.84 -10.51
C ILE A 19 -6.00 0.61 -10.51
N THR A 20 -5.18 1.53 -11.03
CA THR A 20 -5.55 2.95 -11.14
C THR A 20 -6.84 3.10 -11.97
N PRO A 21 -7.78 3.98 -11.56
CA PRO A 21 -9.03 4.21 -12.26
C PRO A 21 -8.85 4.47 -13.76
N VAL A 22 -9.87 4.12 -14.55
CA VAL A 22 -9.96 4.55 -15.95
C VAL A 22 -10.23 6.05 -15.96
N GLY A 23 -9.52 6.80 -16.81
CA GLY A 23 -9.62 8.27 -16.91
C GLY A 23 -8.41 9.03 -16.35
N GLU A 24 -7.57 8.37 -15.54
CA GLU A 24 -6.29 8.93 -15.11
C GLU A 24 -5.27 8.94 -16.25
N ALA A 25 -4.47 10.00 -16.35
CA ALA A 25 -3.48 10.17 -17.42
C ALA A 25 -2.38 9.09 -17.40
N ARG A 26 -2.05 8.58 -16.21
CA ARG A 26 -1.14 7.45 -16.01
C ARG A 26 -1.83 6.41 -15.15
N ARG A 27 -1.72 5.16 -15.54
CA ARG A 27 -2.37 4.03 -14.87
C ARG A 27 -1.36 2.96 -14.53
N PHE A 28 -1.54 2.37 -13.35
CA PHE A 28 -0.71 1.31 -12.83
C PHE A 28 -1.58 0.11 -12.42
N ASP A 29 -1.01 -1.08 -12.59
CA ASP A 29 -1.52 -2.35 -12.07
C ASP A 29 -0.51 -2.82 -11.01
N THR A 30 -0.77 -2.41 -9.76
CA THR A 30 0.21 -2.45 -8.67
C THR A 30 -0.11 -3.57 -7.69
N ARG A 31 0.89 -4.43 -7.45
CA ARG A 31 0.83 -5.53 -6.48
C ARG A 31 1.57 -5.11 -5.22
N PHE A 32 0.89 -5.22 -4.08
CA PHE A 32 1.43 -4.85 -2.77
C PHE A 32 1.82 -6.11 -2.01
N PHE A 33 2.99 -6.03 -1.38
CA PHE A 33 3.56 -7.11 -0.63
C PHE A 33 3.95 -6.66 0.78
N VAL A 34 3.95 -7.61 1.72
CA VAL A 34 4.48 -7.40 3.07
C VAL A 34 5.58 -8.43 3.34
N ALA A 35 6.61 -7.98 4.06
CA ALA A 35 7.74 -8.80 4.49
C ALA A 35 8.24 -8.28 5.84
N ASP A 36 8.91 -9.15 6.59
CA ASP A 36 9.67 -8.74 7.76
C ASP A 36 10.97 -8.05 7.33
N ALA A 37 11.30 -6.94 7.98
CA ALA A 37 12.54 -6.23 7.76
C ALA A 37 13.62 -6.85 8.66
N PRO A 38 14.71 -7.41 8.10
CA PRO A 38 15.79 -7.97 8.92
C PRO A 38 16.38 -6.93 9.86
N GLU A 39 16.63 -7.30 11.12
CA GLU A 39 17.10 -6.39 12.17
C GLU A 39 18.37 -5.60 11.80
N SER A 40 19.23 -6.16 10.95
CA SER A 40 20.50 -5.53 10.54
C SER A 40 20.39 -4.67 9.28
N GLN A 41 19.18 -4.40 8.78
CA GLN A 41 18.97 -3.54 7.61
C GLN A 41 18.52 -2.13 8.03
N GLU A 42 19.40 -1.16 7.79
CA GLU A 42 19.09 0.25 7.98
C GLU A 42 18.48 0.83 6.68
N PRO A 43 17.26 1.41 6.72
CA PRO A 43 16.66 2.01 5.55
C PRO A 43 17.37 3.30 5.16
N LEU A 44 17.73 3.43 3.88
CA LEU A 44 18.31 4.63 3.30
C LEU A 44 17.53 5.00 2.04
N HIS A 45 17.26 6.29 1.86
CA HIS A 45 16.73 6.83 0.63
C HIS A 45 17.85 7.41 -0.24
N ASP A 46 17.58 7.54 -1.54
CA ASP A 46 18.56 7.98 -2.55
C ASP A 46 18.83 9.49 -2.56
N SER A 47 18.09 10.25 -1.75
CA SER A 47 18.12 11.73 -1.68
C SER A 47 17.78 12.43 -3.00
N GLN A 48 17.22 11.71 -3.99
CA GLN A 48 16.85 12.26 -5.29
C GLN A 48 15.35 12.10 -5.53
N GLU A 49 14.86 10.87 -5.65
CA GLU A 49 13.44 10.60 -5.79
C GLU A 49 12.77 10.56 -4.41
N THR A 50 13.43 9.93 -3.44
CA THR A 50 12.96 9.87 -2.06
C THR A 50 13.85 10.75 -1.19
N ILE A 51 13.26 11.75 -0.55
CA ILE A 51 13.98 12.76 0.25
C ILE A 51 13.83 12.57 1.76
N ALA A 52 12.98 11.64 2.18
CA ALA A 52 12.72 11.36 3.60
C ALA A 52 12.24 9.92 3.77
N SER A 53 12.55 9.32 4.92
CA SER A 53 12.06 8.01 5.32
C SER A 53 11.88 7.99 6.83
N LEU A 54 10.92 7.22 7.32
CA LEU A 54 10.67 7.10 8.75
C LEU A 54 10.04 5.74 9.07
N TRP A 55 10.37 5.21 10.24
CA TRP A 55 9.64 4.11 10.86
C TRP A 55 8.47 4.68 11.67
N VAL A 56 7.28 4.14 11.47
CA VAL A 56 6.06 4.58 12.15
C VAL A 56 5.11 3.41 12.35
N LYS A 57 4.37 3.41 13.45
CA LYS A 57 3.31 2.43 13.66
C LYS A 57 2.19 2.69 12.64
N PRO A 58 1.56 1.64 12.07
CA PRO A 58 0.50 1.83 11.09
C PRO A 58 -0.61 2.77 11.54
N GLN A 59 -1.08 2.63 12.80
CA GLN A 59 -2.10 3.50 13.36
C GLN A 59 -1.65 4.95 13.46
N ASP A 60 -0.43 5.22 13.94
CA ASP A 60 0.10 6.58 14.03
C ASP A 60 0.18 7.26 12.66
N ALA A 61 0.52 6.51 11.61
CA ALA A 61 0.55 7.02 10.23
C ALA A 61 -0.86 7.36 9.72
N LEU A 62 -1.86 6.53 10.03
CA LEU A 62 -3.26 6.78 9.70
C LEU A 62 -3.80 8.02 10.43
N ASP A 63 -3.44 8.19 11.71
CA ASP A 63 -3.85 9.35 12.49
C ASP A 63 -3.21 10.64 11.95
N ARG A 64 -1.94 10.58 11.52
CA ARG A 64 -1.26 11.70 10.84
C ARG A 64 -1.92 12.03 9.50
N LEU A 65 -2.35 11.03 8.73
CA LEU A 65 -3.15 11.27 7.51
C LEU A 65 -4.46 11.99 7.84
N ALA A 66 -5.18 11.55 8.88
CA ALA A 66 -6.43 12.16 9.29
C ALA A 66 -6.27 13.64 9.71
N ARG A 67 -5.09 14.00 10.27
CA ARG A 67 -4.73 15.39 10.59
C ARG A 67 -4.11 16.17 9.41
N GLY A 68 -3.91 15.54 8.25
CA GLY A 68 -3.29 16.17 7.09
C GLY A 68 -1.76 16.33 7.19
N GLU A 69 -1.12 15.65 8.14
CA GLU A 69 0.32 15.73 8.41
C GLU A 69 1.14 14.75 7.56
N LEU A 70 0.51 13.67 7.07
CA LEU A 70 1.15 12.65 6.25
C LEU A 70 0.24 12.28 5.08
N ALA A 71 0.42 12.97 3.95
CA ALA A 71 -0.36 12.71 2.74
C ALA A 71 -0.03 11.33 2.16
N MET A 72 -1.06 10.56 1.84
CA MET A 72 -0.93 9.21 1.30
C MET A 72 -1.97 8.97 0.21
N PHE A 73 -1.59 8.22 -0.83
CA PHE A 73 -2.55 7.69 -1.79
C PHE A 73 -3.41 6.60 -1.14
N PRO A 74 -4.65 6.37 -1.63
CA PRO A 74 -5.55 5.36 -1.07
C PRO A 74 -4.95 3.96 -0.94
N PRO A 75 -4.20 3.41 -1.92
CA PRO A 75 -3.58 2.10 -1.76
C PRO A 75 -2.65 2.04 -0.54
N THR A 76 -1.90 3.11 -0.25
CA THR A 76 -1.00 3.16 0.90
C THR A 76 -1.78 3.14 2.22
N SER A 77 -2.81 3.98 2.36
CA SER A 77 -3.59 4.04 3.60
C SER A 77 -4.42 2.77 3.84
N GLU A 78 -4.98 2.15 2.82
CA GLU A 78 -5.69 0.86 2.96
C GLU A 78 -4.75 -0.28 3.37
N ASN A 79 -3.53 -0.34 2.83
CA ASN A 79 -2.55 -1.32 3.29
C ASN A 79 -2.12 -1.05 4.74
N LEU A 80 -2.00 0.21 5.18
CA LEU A 80 -1.75 0.52 6.59
C LEU A 80 -2.93 0.13 7.50
N LYS A 81 -4.18 0.30 7.06
CA LYS A 81 -5.36 -0.18 7.80
C LYS A 81 -5.33 -1.69 7.99
N PHE A 82 -4.91 -2.44 6.97
CA PHE A 82 -4.70 -3.89 7.11
C PHE A 82 -3.69 -4.20 8.22
N LEU A 83 -2.53 -3.52 8.22
CA LEU A 83 -1.47 -3.72 9.22
C LEU A 83 -1.89 -3.29 10.63
N ALA A 84 -2.69 -2.22 10.76
CA ALA A 84 -3.12 -1.65 12.03
C ALA A 84 -4.03 -2.60 12.85
N ASN A 85 -4.56 -3.67 12.25
CA ASN A 85 -5.35 -4.68 12.96
C ASN A 85 -4.51 -5.62 13.83
N TYR A 86 -3.19 -5.51 13.80
CA TYR A 86 -2.27 -6.44 14.44
C TYR A 86 -1.24 -5.70 15.30
N ASN A 87 -0.80 -6.32 16.39
CA ASN A 87 0.13 -5.72 17.34
C ASN A 87 1.58 -6.13 17.11
N THR A 88 1.80 -7.24 16.40
CA THR A 88 3.14 -7.80 16.18
C THR A 88 3.38 -8.16 14.72
N THR A 89 4.64 -8.15 14.30
CA THR A 89 5.04 -8.60 12.96
C THR A 89 4.61 -10.04 12.69
N ALA A 90 4.70 -10.93 13.69
CA ALA A 90 4.29 -12.33 13.55
C ALA A 90 2.80 -12.48 13.23
N GLU A 91 1.93 -11.68 13.87
CA GLU A 91 0.49 -11.65 13.59
C GLU A 91 0.22 -11.15 12.17
N VAL A 92 0.89 -10.08 11.74
CA VAL A 92 0.80 -9.55 10.37
C VAL A 92 1.17 -10.63 9.35
N LEU A 93 2.30 -11.31 9.51
CA LEU A 93 2.75 -12.35 8.58
C LEU A 93 1.80 -13.55 8.55
N ALA A 94 1.28 -13.95 9.72
CA ALA A 94 0.29 -15.02 9.81
C ALA A 94 -1.02 -14.66 9.10
N ALA A 95 -1.46 -13.40 9.19
CA ALA A 95 -2.62 -12.90 8.45
C ALA A 95 -2.34 -12.79 6.95
N ALA A 96 -1.19 -12.24 6.57
CA ALA A 96 -0.78 -12.07 5.18
C ALA A 96 -0.70 -13.41 4.44
N LYS A 97 -0.22 -14.47 5.09
CA LYS A 97 -0.21 -15.83 4.53
C LYS A 97 -1.61 -16.39 4.21
N LYS A 98 -2.66 -15.90 4.87
CA LYS A 98 -4.05 -16.29 4.59
C LYS A 98 -4.62 -15.56 3.37
N VAL A 99 -4.04 -14.43 2.97
CA VAL A 99 -4.36 -13.70 1.75
C VAL A 99 -3.68 -14.40 0.57
N SER A 100 -4.23 -15.54 0.15
CA SER A 100 -3.60 -16.39 -0.87
C SER A 100 -3.63 -15.79 -2.28
N ASN A 101 -4.71 -15.07 -2.63
CA ASN A 101 -4.88 -14.41 -3.92
C ASN A 101 -5.76 -13.16 -3.80
N PRO A 102 -5.18 -11.98 -3.50
CA PRO A 102 -5.90 -10.71 -3.50
C PRO A 102 -6.62 -10.45 -4.83
N VAL A 103 -7.91 -10.10 -4.76
CA VAL A 103 -8.68 -9.65 -5.92
C VAL A 103 -8.29 -8.19 -6.23
N ALA A 104 -8.20 -7.87 -7.52
CA ALA A 104 -7.93 -6.52 -7.99
C ALA A 104 -8.99 -5.53 -7.47
N ILE A 105 -8.52 -4.51 -6.75
CA ILE A 105 -9.29 -3.34 -6.35
C ILE A 105 -9.15 -2.32 -7.48
N LEU A 106 -10.26 -2.04 -8.16
CA LEU A 106 -10.34 -1.07 -9.25
C LEU A 106 -11.24 0.09 -8.82
N PRO A 107 -10.70 1.16 -8.23
CA PRO A 107 -11.53 2.32 -7.93
C PRO A 107 -12.01 3.00 -9.22
N ARG A 108 -13.12 3.72 -9.16
CA ARG A 108 -13.66 4.52 -10.27
C ARG A 108 -13.59 6.00 -9.91
N LEU A 109 -13.44 6.87 -10.91
CA LEU A 109 -13.51 8.31 -10.69
C LEU A 109 -14.98 8.71 -10.51
N ARG A 110 -15.28 9.47 -9.45
CA ARG A 110 -16.58 10.12 -9.28
C ARG A 110 -16.55 11.49 -9.93
N THR A 111 -17.43 11.73 -10.90
CA THR A 111 -17.53 13.02 -11.58
C THR A 111 -18.82 13.76 -11.21
N ASN A 112 -18.79 15.09 -11.23
CA ASN A 112 -20.01 15.90 -11.14
C ASN A 112 -20.68 16.05 -12.53
N SER A 113 -21.80 16.77 -12.58
CA SER A 113 -22.54 17.06 -13.82
C SER A 113 -21.72 17.73 -14.92
N ASP A 114 -20.66 18.45 -14.54
CA ASP A 114 -19.78 19.19 -15.46
C ASP A 114 -18.58 18.33 -15.93
N GLY A 115 -18.53 17.05 -15.54
CA GLY A 115 -17.44 16.12 -15.87
C GLY A 115 -16.18 16.29 -15.02
N LYS A 116 -16.20 17.14 -13.98
CA LYS A 116 -15.06 17.33 -13.08
C LYS A 116 -14.98 16.19 -12.07
N VAL A 117 -13.78 15.62 -11.88
CA VAL A 117 -13.52 14.62 -10.84
C VAL A 117 -13.66 15.26 -9.46
N ILE A 118 -14.57 14.70 -8.65
CA ILE A 118 -14.90 15.14 -7.28
C ILE A 118 -14.64 14.07 -6.23
N GLY A 119 -14.05 12.94 -6.62
CA GLY A 119 -13.68 11.88 -5.69
C GLY A 119 -13.42 10.54 -6.38
N ILE A 120 -13.32 9.51 -5.55
CA ILE A 120 -13.10 8.12 -5.95
C ILE A 120 -14.24 7.28 -5.38
N LEU A 121 -14.73 6.32 -6.16
CA LEU A 121 -15.65 5.26 -5.74
C LEU A 121 -14.87 3.97 -5.57
N MET A 122 -15.04 3.32 -4.42
CA MET A 122 -14.43 2.04 -4.10
C MET A 122 -15.37 0.89 -4.47
N PRO A 123 -14.84 -0.28 -4.87
CA PRO A 123 -15.67 -1.47 -5.04
C PRO A 123 -16.49 -1.75 -3.77
N GLY A 124 -17.82 -1.79 -3.91
CA GLY A 124 -18.75 -2.00 -2.80
C GLY A 124 -19.45 -0.73 -2.31
N ASP A 125 -19.04 0.46 -2.76
CA ASP A 125 -19.82 1.67 -2.54
C ASP A 125 -21.18 1.59 -3.26
N PRO A 126 -22.27 2.16 -2.72
CA PRO A 126 -23.61 2.07 -3.34
C PRO A 126 -23.67 2.56 -4.79
N ASP A 127 -22.84 3.55 -5.13
CA ASP A 127 -22.79 4.19 -6.44
C ASP A 127 -21.64 3.68 -7.33
N TYR A 128 -20.98 2.55 -6.96
CA TYR A 128 -19.79 2.03 -7.66
C TYR A 128 -20.07 1.56 -9.09
#